data_AF-A0A9D5MFD5-F1
#
_entry.id   AF-A0A9D5MFD5-F1
#
_cell.length_a   1.000
_cell.length_b   1.000
_cell.length_c   1.000
_cell.angle_alpha   90.00
_cell.angle_beta   90.00
_cell.angle_gamma   90.00
#
_symmetry.space_group_name_H-M   'P 1'
#
loop_
_entity.id
_entity.type
_entity.pdbx_description
1 polymer ?
#
loop_
_entity_poly.entity_id
_entity_poly.type
_entity_poly.pdbx_seq_one_letter_code
_entity_poly.pdbx_strand_id
1 'polypeptide(L)' 'MNIEKMLLGYTINGAIQLGIENQKGSIKAGKDADFLVFDNDLLTAEQEGFSYNSPKDVYFRGKKVK' A
#
# COMPACT_ATOMS: atom_id res chain seq x y z
N MET A 1 -17.21 5.82 1.56
CA MET A 1 -15.78 5.93 1.91
C MET A 1 -15.03 6.34 0.65
N ASN A 2 -14.10 7.30 0.65
CA ASN A 2 -13.35 7.64 -0.57
C ASN A 2 -12.08 6.77 -0.69
N ILE A 3 -11.47 6.76 -1.88
CA ILE A 3 -10.28 5.94 -2.18
C ILE A 3 -9.10 6.28 -1.27
N GLU A 4 -8.86 7.56 -0.99
CA GLU A 4 -7.80 7.98 -0.07
C GLU A 4 -7.95 7.33 1.32
N LYS A 5 -9.18 7.33 1.88
CA LYS A 5 -9.44 6.66 3.17
C LYS A 5 -9.26 5.14 3.08
N MET A 6 -9.58 4.52 1.94
CA MET A 6 -9.32 3.10 1.72
C MET A 6 -7.82 2.81 1.74
N LEU A 7 -7.03 3.58 0.98
CA LEU A 7 -5.56 3.43 0.95
C LEU A 7 -4.95 3.61 2.34
N LEU A 8 -5.39 4.60 3.12
CA LEU A 8 -4.94 4.79 4.51
C LEU A 8 -5.30 3.57 5.39
N GLY A 9 -6.51 3.02 5.22
CA GLY A 9 -6.97 1.80 5.89
C GLY A 9 -6.06 0.59 5.64
N TYR A 10 -5.68 0.37 4.38
CA TYR A 10 -4.84 -0.76 3.96
C TYR A 10 -3.32 -0.53 4.14
N THR A 11 -2.91 0.65 4.59
CA THR A 11 -1.49 0.99 4.76
C THR A 11 -1.18 1.41 6.20
N ILE A 12 -1.18 2.71 6.50
CA ILE A 12 -0.72 3.24 7.77
C ILE A 12 -1.67 2.90 8.92
N ASN A 13 -2.98 2.94 8.71
CA ASN A 13 -3.95 2.64 9.77
C ASN A 13 -3.93 1.15 10.13
N GLY A 14 -3.78 0.27 9.13
CA GLY A 14 -3.56 -1.17 9.37
C GLY A 14 -2.26 -1.44 10.13
N ALA A 15 -1.18 -0.73 9.80
CA ALA A 15 0.08 -0.85 10.54
C ALA A 15 -0.03 -0.37 11.99
N ILE A 16 -0.76 0.72 12.25
CA ILE A 16 -1.04 1.23 13.60
C ILE A 16 -1.87 0.22 14.40
N GLN A 17 -2.91 -0.35 13.78
CA GLN A 17 -3.75 -1.36 14.43
C GLN A 17 -2.96 -2.59 14.90
N LEU A 18 -1.88 -2.93 14.19
CA LEU A 18 -1.00 -4.05 14.50
C LEU A 18 0.20 -3.66 15.37
N GLY A 19 0.40 -2.37 15.69
CA GLY A 19 1.56 -1.88 16.45
C GLY A 19 2.90 -2.00 15.71
N ILE A 20 2.88 -1.97 14.38
CA ILE A 20 4.06 -2.11 13.52
C ILE A 20 4.32 -0.88 12.65
N GLU A 21 3.66 0.24 12.93
CA GLU A 21 3.76 1.49 12.19
C GLU A 21 5.15 2.11 12.21
N ASN A 22 6.01 1.77 13.17
CA ASN A 22 7.42 2.20 13.15
C ASN A 22 8.25 1.47 12.08
N GLN A 23 7.77 0.33 11.58
CA GLN A 23 8.47 -0.52 10.61
C GLN A 23 7.78 -0.56 9.25
N LYS A 24 6.45 -0.42 9.19
CA LYS A 24 5.64 -0.64 7.97
C LYS A 24 4.56 0.45 7.76
N GLY A 25 3.79 0.30 6.70
CA GLY A 25 2.58 1.09 6.43
C GLY A 25 2.80 2.49 5.82
N SER A 26 4.04 2.92 5.57
CA SER A 26 4.33 4.16 4.86
C SER A 26 5.70 4.13 4.19
N ILE A 27 5.89 4.88 3.11
CA ILE A 27 7.19 5.06 2.47
C ILE A 27 7.97 6.16 3.20
N LYS A 28 8.88 5.77 4.10
CA LYS A 28 9.79 6.67 4.83
C LYS A 28 11.14 5.98 5.04
N ALA A 29 12.23 6.74 5.06
CA ALA A 29 13.55 6.21 5.37
C ALA A 29 13.57 5.53 6.76
N GLY A 30 14.28 4.40 6.86
CA GLY A 30 14.38 3.60 8.08
C GLY A 30 13.29 2.53 8.28
N LYS A 31 12.28 2.49 7.40
CA LYS A 31 11.25 1.44 7.39
C LYS A 31 11.60 0.27 6.47
N ASP A 32 10.91 -0.86 6.64
CA ASP A 32 10.99 -1.97 5.70
C ASP A 32 10.57 -1.48 4.30
N ALA A 33 11.35 -1.82 3.28
CA ALA A 33 11.07 -1.51 1.88
C ALA A 33 9.99 -2.46 1.32
N ASP A 34 8.81 -2.40 1.92
CA ASP A 34 7.58 -3.08 1.49
C ASP A 34 6.71 -2.10 0.71
N PHE A 35 6.63 -2.26 -0.61
CA PHE A 35 5.83 -1.38 -1.46
C PHE A 35 5.36 -2.09 -2.73
N LEU A 36 4.34 -1.50 -3.34
CA LEU A 36 3.72 -1.97 -4.55
C LEU A 36 3.91 -0.92 -5.64
N VAL A 37 4.13 -1.37 -6.87
CA VAL A 37 4.16 -0.50 -8.05
C VAL A 37 2.93 -0.82 -8.90
N PHE A 38 2.15 0.20 -9.25
CA PHE A 38 0.98 0.09 -10.11
C PHE A 38 1.25 0.81 -11.43
N ASP A 39 0.69 0.30 -12.52
CA ASP A 39 0.74 0.96 -13.84
C ASP A 39 -0.38 1.99 -14.02
N ASN A 40 -1.34 2.02 -13.09
CA ASN A 40 -2.41 3.00 -13.03
C ASN A 40 -2.34 3.84 -11.75
N ASP A 41 -2.93 5.03 -11.80
CA ASP A 41 -3.09 5.87 -10.63
C ASP A 41 -4.29 5.39 -9.80
N LEU A 42 -4.01 4.83 -8.63
CA LEU A 42 -5.05 4.35 -7.73
C LEU A 42 -5.94 5.47 -7.20
N LEU A 43 -5.45 6.71 -7.08
CA LEU A 43 -6.25 7.82 -6.55
C LEU A 43 -7.40 8.23 -7.48
N THR A 44 -7.30 7.86 -8.76
CA THR A 44 -8.30 8.15 -9.79
C THR A 44 -9.03 6.89 -10.28
N ALA A 45 -8.76 5.72 -9.67
CA ALA A 45 -9.41 4.47 -10.03
C ALA A 45 -10.91 4.47 -9.71
N GLU A 46 -11.67 3.56 -10.34
CA GLU A 46 -13.07 3.37 -10.00
C GLU A 46 -13.20 2.73 -8.61
N GLN A 47 -14.17 3.22 -7.84
CA GLN A 47 -14.42 2.70 -6.50
C GLN A 47 -15.05 1.30 -6.55
N GLU A 48 -15.95 1.08 -7.49
CA GLU A 48 -16.48 -0.26 -7.76
C GLU A 48 -15.37 -1.13 -8.35
N GLY A 49 -15.19 -2.33 -7.82
CA GLY A 49 -14.10 -3.20 -8.27
C GLY A 49 -12.69 -2.72 -7.90
N PHE A 50 -12.53 -1.77 -6.96
CA PHE A 50 -11.20 -1.28 -6.54
C PHE A 50 -10.24 -2.41 -6.13
N SER A 51 -10.76 -3.51 -5.58
CA SER A 51 -10.00 -4.72 -5.22
C SER A 51 -9.40 -5.48 -6.41
N TYR A 52 -9.81 -5.18 -7.65
CA TYR A 52 -9.27 -5.81 -8.86
C TYR A 52 -7.97 -5.13 -9.34
N ASN A 53 -7.66 -3.93 -8.83
CA ASN A 53 -6.37 -3.29 -9.09
C ASN A 53 -5.25 -4.20 -8.60
N SER A 54 -4.40 -4.62 -9.54
CA SER A 54 -3.28 -5.51 -9.28
C SER A 54 -1.97 -4.76 -9.47
N PRO A 55 -1.00 -4.90 -8.54
CA PRO A 55 0.30 -4.29 -8.72
C PRO A 55 1.03 -4.97 -9.88
N LYS A 56 1.75 -4.15 -10.65
CA LYS A 56 2.74 -4.58 -11.64
C LYS A 56 3.89 -5.31 -10.95
N ASP A 57 4.46 -4.67 -9.95
CA ASP A 57 5.57 -5.20 -9.16
C ASP A 57 5.26 -5.20 -7.67
N VAL A 58 5.76 -6.21 -6.97
CA VAL A 58 5.66 -6.33 -5.50
C VAL A 58 7.06 -6.38 -4.93
N TYR A 59 7.37 -5.47 -4.00
CA TYR A 59 8.60 -5.47 -3.24
C TYR A 59 8.33 -5.83 -1.78
N PHE A 60 9.07 -6.80 -1.28
CA PHE A 60 9.06 -7.20 0.12
C PHE A 60 10.48 -7.11 0.66
N ARG A 61 10.68 -6.25 1.66
CA ARG A 61 11.98 -5.95 2.29
C ARG A 61 13.07 -5.64 1.26
N GLY A 62 12.72 -4.84 0.25
CA GLY A 62 13.62 -4.38 -0.80
C GLY A 62 13.90 -5.41 -1.90
N LYS A 63 13.29 -6.61 -1.84
CA LYS A 63 13.40 -7.62 -2.89
C LYS A 63 12.12 -7.66 -3.71
N LYS A 64 12.26 -7.63 -5.04
CA LYS A 64 11.15 -7.89 -5.95
C LYS A 64 10.73 -9.36 -5.83
N VAL A 65 9.45 -9.61 -5.53
CA VAL A 65 8.89 -10.96 -5.36
C VAL A 65 7.80 -11.30 -6.38
N LYS A 66 7.29 -10.29 -7.09
CA LYS A 66 6.42 -10.39 -8.26
C LYS A 66 6.81 -9.26 -9.21
#